data_AF-A0A6N3T8D1-F1
#
_entry.id   AF-A0A6N3T8D1-F1
#
_cell.length_a   1.000
_cell.length_b   1.000
_cell.length_c   1.000
_cell.angle_alpha   90.00
_cell.angle_beta   90.00
_cell.angle_gamma   90.00
#
_symmetry.space_group_name_H-M   'P 1'
#
loop_
_entity.id
_entity.type
_entity.pdbx_description
1 polymer ?
#
loop_
_entity_poly.entity_id
_entity_poly.type
_entity_poly.pdbx_seq_one_letter_code
_entity_poly.pdbx_strand_id
1 'polypeptide(L)'
;MNSHFKNANWVGISHRDFFYNGLLKPDEPLTKATYTATKQEAQKRGLYSAIRFQDWTSEGKPADVSDEQWKYEISIGTDYAVSFGRARYCARLPVSEEQFKQVISFLNGRNALYHNGPKTFETNVLQDNCNHLTHNALAAAGFWHELPVHQFILKAALTFPVPKNEVVNLLDQTQRHDIGNLHALYHDKLTRKSLMEDGWLPTTPGVMLDSNPVKTPNEVYNTQLSLIFYDDPLLGHYNKAFDRYLNQPRYHDLKTNLLWYQGLYAKAAAERKPLDWWLKKEPAGFAPFYNAYYAWLQKQQDLVQRGLTLLSDDASAASGLMPTQPERPQGEPEHANGL
;
A
#
# COMPACT_ATOMS: atom_id res chain seq x y z
N MET A 1 10.24 9.08 1.96
CA MET A 1 11.38 9.86 1.45
C MET A 1 11.09 11.32 1.66
N ASN A 2 11.98 12.06 2.30
CA ASN A 2 11.74 13.47 2.64
C ASN A 2 12.95 14.33 2.28
N SER A 3 12.75 15.33 1.42
CA SER A 3 13.78 16.31 1.00
C SER A 3 14.41 17.07 2.16
N HIS A 4 13.71 17.15 3.29
CA HIS A 4 14.20 17.83 4.49
C HIS A 4 15.38 17.08 5.11
N PHE A 5 15.56 15.78 4.85
CA PHE A 5 16.61 15.00 5.49
C PHE A 5 17.97 15.24 4.83
N LYS A 6 19.02 15.24 5.66
CA LYS A 6 20.42 15.42 5.25
C LYS A 6 21.19 14.10 5.25
N ASN A 7 20.93 13.24 6.24
CA ASN A 7 21.67 11.99 6.49
C ASN A 7 20.81 10.72 6.36
N ALA A 8 19.63 10.84 5.77
CA ALA A 8 18.74 9.72 5.51
C ALA A 8 17.92 10.00 4.25
N ASN A 9 17.58 8.95 3.51
CA ASN A 9 16.67 9.02 2.37
C ASN A 9 15.21 8.87 2.84
N TRP A 10 14.97 7.97 3.79
CA TRP A 10 13.66 7.68 4.37
C TRP A 10 13.79 7.33 5.85
N VAL A 11 12.66 7.37 6.57
CA VAL A 11 12.56 6.93 7.97
C VAL A 11 11.39 5.99 8.14
N GLY A 12 11.53 5.03 9.05
CA GLY A 12 10.44 4.18 9.50
C GLY A 12 9.79 4.77 10.74
N ILE A 13 8.48 4.91 10.75
CA ILE A 13 7.71 5.27 11.95
C ILE A 13 7.11 4.00 12.53
N SER A 14 7.50 3.68 13.77
CA SER A 14 6.91 2.54 14.48
C SER A 14 5.44 2.82 14.81
N HIS A 15 4.64 1.75 14.81
CA HIS A 15 3.18 1.78 15.00
C HIS A 15 2.41 2.42 13.84
N ARG A 16 1.77 1.56 13.03
CA ARG A 16 0.95 1.94 11.88
C ARG A 16 -0.09 3.02 12.21
N ASP A 17 -0.77 2.89 13.35
CA ASP A 17 -1.85 3.82 13.69
C ASP A 17 -1.33 5.22 14.03
N PHE A 18 -0.17 5.32 14.70
CA PHE A 18 0.46 6.62 14.94
C PHE A 18 0.97 7.24 13.64
N PHE A 19 1.58 6.44 12.76
CA PHE A 19 2.02 6.91 11.44
C PHE A 19 0.87 7.51 10.63
N TYR A 20 -0.31 6.87 10.61
CA TYR A 20 -1.45 7.37 9.83
C TYR A 20 -2.29 8.41 10.56
N ASN A 21 -2.54 8.25 11.86
CA ASN A 21 -3.57 9.01 12.58
C ASN A 21 -3.02 9.80 13.77
N GLY A 22 -1.72 9.73 14.08
CA GLY A 22 -1.17 10.37 15.27
C GLY A 22 -1.86 9.88 16.54
N LEU A 23 -2.36 10.82 17.34
CA LEU A 23 -3.16 10.52 18.55
C LEU A 23 -4.67 10.50 18.31
N LEU A 24 -5.16 10.72 17.08
CA LEU A 24 -6.60 10.71 16.82
C LEU A 24 -7.16 9.30 16.89
N LYS A 25 -8.30 9.17 17.58
CA LYS A 25 -9.14 7.97 17.50
C LYS A 25 -9.95 7.96 16.19
N PRO A 26 -10.58 6.82 15.85
CA PRO A 26 -11.63 6.81 14.84
C PRO A 26 -12.66 7.92 15.11
N ASP A 27 -13.05 8.62 14.05
CA ASP A 27 -14.09 9.66 14.05
C ASP A 27 -13.85 10.94 14.90
N GLU A 28 -12.69 11.08 15.54
CA GLU A 28 -12.34 12.34 16.22
C GLU A 28 -11.96 13.45 15.22
N PRO A 29 -12.40 14.71 15.45
CA PRO A 29 -11.98 15.85 14.65
C PRO A 29 -10.51 16.20 14.90
N LEU A 30 -9.83 16.77 13.91
CA LEU A 30 -8.50 17.33 14.12
C LEU A 30 -8.60 18.74 14.71
N THR A 31 -8.28 18.86 16.00
CA THR A 31 -8.21 20.15 16.71
C THR A 31 -6.76 20.64 16.86
N LYS A 32 -6.57 21.93 17.14
CA LYS A 32 -5.24 22.48 17.48
C LYS A 32 -4.60 21.82 18.71
N ALA A 33 -5.42 21.40 19.68
CA ALA A 33 -4.96 20.72 20.88
C ALA A 33 -4.39 19.33 20.54
N THR A 34 -5.14 18.53 19.77
CA THR A 34 -4.68 17.19 19.37
C THR A 34 -3.48 17.26 18.43
N TYR A 35 -3.43 18.25 17.55
CA TYR A 35 -2.26 18.53 16.71
C TYR A 35 -1.01 18.76 17.55
N THR A 36 -1.09 19.65 18.54
CA THR A 36 0.02 19.96 19.45
C THR A 36 0.44 18.75 20.28
N ALA A 37 -0.53 18.01 20.83
CA ALA A 37 -0.26 16.79 21.59
C ALA A 37 0.42 15.72 20.73
N THR A 38 0.01 15.57 19.46
CA THR A 38 0.61 14.61 18.53
C THR A 38 2.07 14.96 18.21
N LYS A 39 2.40 16.25 18.04
CA LYS A 39 3.80 16.69 17.88
C LYS A 39 4.64 16.40 19.11
N GLN A 40 4.12 16.70 20.31
CA GLN A 40 4.82 16.42 21.56
C GLN A 40 5.07 14.93 21.74
N GLU A 41 4.09 14.08 21.40
CA GLU A 41 4.26 12.63 21.42
C GLU A 41 5.27 12.14 20.38
N ALA A 42 5.25 12.68 19.16
CA ALA A 42 6.27 12.38 18.14
C ALA A 42 7.69 12.73 18.63
N GLN A 43 7.85 13.88 19.28
CA GLN A 43 9.11 14.30 19.88
C GLN A 43 9.52 13.38 21.04
N LYS A 44 8.60 13.02 21.92
CA LYS A 44 8.84 12.08 23.03
C LYS A 44 9.28 10.70 22.52
N ARG A 45 8.74 10.26 21.38
CA ARG A 45 9.15 9.02 20.69
C ARG A 45 10.51 9.13 19.99
N GLY A 46 11.05 10.35 19.86
CA GLY A 46 12.33 10.59 19.23
C GLY A 46 12.37 10.23 17.75
N LEU A 47 11.25 10.41 17.01
CA LEU A 47 11.13 9.99 15.61
C LEU A 47 12.27 10.52 14.71
N TYR A 48 12.80 11.71 15.04
CA TYR A 48 13.87 12.37 14.28
C TYR A 48 15.17 12.54 15.08
N SER A 49 15.33 11.83 16.19
CA SER A 49 16.50 11.95 17.08
C SER A 49 17.84 11.69 16.38
N ALA A 50 17.88 10.75 15.44
CA ALA A 50 19.06 10.44 14.61
C ALA A 50 19.07 11.16 13.25
N ILE A 51 18.06 11.99 12.96
CA ILE A 51 17.86 12.60 11.64
C ILE A 51 18.25 14.07 11.69
N ARG A 52 19.19 14.42 10.81
CA ARG A 52 19.61 15.79 10.54
C ARG A 52 18.78 16.32 9.40
N PHE A 53 18.30 17.54 9.57
CA PHE A 53 17.54 18.24 8.55
C PHE A 53 18.48 19.17 7.77
N GLN A 54 18.10 19.49 6.54
CA GLN A 54 18.81 20.44 5.68
C GLN A 54 18.71 21.85 6.27
N ASP A 55 19.76 22.66 6.09
CA ASP A 55 19.87 23.96 6.77
C ASP A 55 18.77 24.94 6.30
N TRP A 56 18.36 24.86 5.02
CA TRP A 56 17.28 25.65 4.43
C TRP A 56 15.90 25.34 5.03
N THR A 57 15.71 24.21 5.70
CA THR A 57 14.42 23.87 6.32
C THR A 57 14.07 24.80 7.49
N SER A 58 15.04 25.51 8.03
CA SER A 58 14.85 26.51 9.08
C SER A 58 14.34 27.86 8.56
N GLU A 59 14.24 28.05 7.24
CA GLU A 59 13.65 29.25 6.65
C GLU A 59 12.18 29.40 7.07
N GLY A 60 11.81 30.55 7.66
CA GLY A 60 10.46 30.81 8.15
C GLY A 60 10.13 30.22 9.52
N LYS A 61 11.08 29.54 10.18
CA LYS A 61 10.91 29.06 11.57
C LYS A 61 10.73 30.25 12.53
N PRO A 62 9.70 30.25 13.40
CA PRO A 62 9.55 31.25 14.45
C PRO A 62 10.75 31.31 15.40
N ALA A 63 11.10 32.50 15.88
CA ALA A 63 12.28 32.70 16.73
C ALA A 63 12.20 31.99 18.08
N ASP A 64 10.98 31.77 18.58
CA ASP A 64 10.67 31.09 19.84
C ASP A 64 10.61 29.56 19.72
N VAL A 65 10.74 29.01 18.51
CA VAL A 65 10.72 27.57 18.25
C VAL A 65 12.14 27.06 18.04
N SER A 66 12.54 26.05 18.81
CA SER A 66 13.85 25.39 18.65
C SER A 66 13.92 24.57 17.36
N ASP A 67 15.13 24.38 16.81
CA ASP A 67 15.34 23.59 15.59
C ASP A 67 14.80 22.17 15.72
N GLU A 68 14.95 21.56 16.90
CA GLU A 68 14.43 20.21 17.16
C GLU A 68 12.90 20.18 17.14
N GLN A 69 12.22 21.15 17.78
CA GLN A 69 10.76 21.24 17.73
C GLN A 69 10.26 21.50 16.31
N TRP A 70 10.99 22.30 15.54
CA TRP A 70 10.64 22.63 14.17
C TRP A 70 10.60 21.40 13.25
N LYS A 71 11.50 20.42 13.43
CA LYS A 71 11.46 19.15 12.68
C LYS A 71 10.09 18.47 12.73
N TYR A 72 9.44 18.49 13.89
CA TYR A 72 8.12 17.89 14.10
C TYR A 72 7.01 18.77 13.49
N GLU A 73 7.13 20.10 13.57
CA GLU A 73 6.17 21.01 12.93
C GLU A 73 6.13 20.85 11.42
N ILE A 74 7.28 20.78 10.75
CA ILE A 74 7.33 20.75 9.28
C ILE A 74 7.07 19.36 8.68
N SER A 75 6.97 18.32 9.51
CA SER A 75 6.85 16.92 9.04
C SER A 75 5.51 16.26 9.40
N ILE A 76 4.72 16.87 10.29
CA ILE A 76 3.38 16.36 10.62
C ILE A 76 2.42 16.53 9.44
N GLY A 77 1.61 15.49 9.19
CA GLY A 77 0.73 15.42 8.02
C GLY A 77 1.42 14.95 6.74
N THR A 78 2.73 14.71 6.76
CA THR A 78 3.49 14.16 5.61
C THR A 78 4.26 12.89 5.97
N ASP A 79 5.08 12.94 7.04
CA ASP A 79 5.92 11.83 7.47
C ASP A 79 5.33 11.04 8.63
N TYR A 80 4.44 11.66 9.40
CA TYR A 80 3.65 11.01 10.45
C TYR A 80 2.32 11.75 10.63
N ALA A 81 1.35 11.09 11.27
CA ALA A 81 -0.05 11.53 11.33
C ALA A 81 -0.59 11.96 9.94
N VAL A 82 -0.28 11.18 8.91
CA VAL A 82 -0.53 11.52 7.49
C VAL A 82 -1.97 11.98 7.22
N SER A 83 -2.95 11.36 7.87
CA SER A 83 -4.37 11.64 7.68
C SER A 83 -4.80 13.04 8.15
N PHE A 84 -3.92 13.78 8.84
CA PHE A 84 -4.19 15.15 9.27
C PHE A 84 -4.26 16.11 8.09
N GLY A 85 -3.36 15.96 7.13
CA GLY A 85 -3.25 16.87 5.98
C GLY A 85 -3.72 16.29 4.66
N ARG A 86 -3.86 14.95 4.54
CA ARG A 86 -4.01 14.30 3.23
C ARG A 86 -4.93 13.08 3.30
N ALA A 87 -5.64 12.84 2.20
CA ALA A 87 -6.26 11.54 1.95
C ALA A 87 -5.18 10.50 1.60
N ARG A 88 -5.45 9.23 1.93
CA ARG A 88 -4.53 8.11 1.67
C ARG A 88 -5.20 7.02 0.87
N TYR A 89 -4.47 6.50 -0.11
CA TYR A 89 -4.85 5.36 -0.93
C TYR A 89 -3.67 4.39 -0.93
N CYS A 90 -3.82 3.27 -0.26
CA CYS A 90 -2.76 2.29 -0.09
C CYS A 90 -3.21 0.93 -0.60
N ALA A 91 -2.40 0.30 -1.44
CA ALA A 91 -2.59 -1.12 -1.73
C ALA A 91 -1.87 -1.94 -0.66
N ARG A 92 -2.58 -2.89 -0.05
CA ARG A 92 -1.99 -3.92 0.81
C ARG A 92 -1.72 -5.15 -0.03
N LEU A 93 -0.47 -5.60 -0.04
CA LEU A 93 -0.03 -6.73 -0.83
C LEU A 93 0.24 -7.95 0.05
N PRO A 94 -0.12 -9.17 -0.42
CA PRO A 94 0.32 -10.40 0.20
C PRO A 94 1.79 -10.67 -0.17
N VAL A 95 2.70 -10.17 0.66
CA VAL A 95 4.16 -10.43 0.54
C VAL A 95 4.58 -11.56 1.47
N SER A 96 5.48 -12.42 1.02
CA SER A 96 6.13 -13.41 1.90
C SER A 96 7.10 -12.73 2.87
N GLU A 97 7.49 -13.45 3.92
CA GLU A 97 8.51 -12.98 4.86
C GLU A 97 9.84 -12.68 4.14
N GLU A 98 10.25 -13.55 3.22
CA GLU A 98 11.48 -13.39 2.45
C GLU A 98 11.43 -12.17 1.50
N GLN A 99 10.30 -11.97 0.82
CA GLN A 99 10.07 -10.76 0.02
C GLN A 99 10.14 -9.50 0.89
N PHE A 100 9.57 -9.54 2.09
CA PHE A 100 9.62 -8.41 3.01
C PHE A 100 11.05 -8.14 3.52
N LYS A 101 11.86 -9.17 3.76
CA LYS A 101 13.29 -9.01 4.06
C LYS A 101 14.06 -8.35 2.92
N GLN A 102 13.74 -8.69 1.66
CA GLN A 102 14.34 -8.04 0.48
C GLN A 102 13.97 -6.55 0.41
N VAL A 103 12.69 -6.20 0.66
CA VAL A 103 12.23 -4.81 0.81
C VAL A 103 13.05 -4.08 1.87
N ILE A 104 13.18 -4.65 3.08
CA ILE A 104 13.93 -4.05 4.19
C ILE A 104 15.40 -3.86 3.81
N SER A 105 16.02 -4.87 3.21
CA SER A 105 17.42 -4.82 2.77
C SER A 105 17.66 -3.69 1.77
N PHE A 106 16.79 -3.57 0.75
CA PHE A 106 16.83 -2.47 -0.21
C PHE A 106 16.71 -1.12 0.48
N LEU A 107 15.69 -0.94 1.32
CA LEU A 107 15.44 0.31 2.04
C LEU A 107 16.63 0.69 2.95
N ASN A 108 17.20 -0.26 3.68
CA ASN A 108 18.38 -0.03 4.51
C ASN A 108 19.61 0.33 3.66
N GLY A 109 19.81 -0.34 2.52
CA GLY A 109 20.87 -0.03 1.56
C GLY A 109 20.78 1.41 1.03
N ARG A 110 19.56 1.91 0.80
CA ARG A 110 19.33 3.31 0.40
C ARG A 110 19.76 4.30 1.49
N ASN A 111 19.49 4.02 2.76
CA ASN A 111 19.91 4.89 3.87
C ASN A 111 21.41 4.78 4.18
N ALA A 112 22.04 3.63 3.97
CA ALA A 112 23.46 3.40 4.28
C ALA A 112 24.40 4.40 3.58
N LEU A 113 24.02 4.87 2.39
CA LEU A 113 24.76 5.87 1.60
C LEU A 113 24.88 7.24 2.29
N TYR A 114 23.95 7.57 3.20
CA TYR A 114 23.83 8.90 3.81
C TYR A 114 24.08 8.89 5.32
N HIS A 115 23.73 7.79 5.99
CA HIS A 115 23.87 7.69 7.45
C HIS A 115 25.34 7.63 7.86
N ASN A 116 26.13 6.79 7.19
CA ASN A 116 27.56 6.59 7.45
C ASN A 116 28.45 6.95 6.24
N GLY A 117 27.84 7.38 5.13
CA GLY A 117 28.55 7.63 3.88
C GLY A 117 29.01 9.08 3.72
N PRO A 118 29.84 9.36 2.70
CA PRO A 118 30.35 10.71 2.44
C PRO A 118 29.32 11.63 1.78
N LYS A 119 28.08 11.16 1.53
CA LYS A 119 27.08 11.87 0.74
C LYS A 119 26.01 12.50 1.65
N THR A 120 25.64 13.72 1.31
CA THR A 120 24.40 14.34 1.79
C THR A 120 23.25 13.87 0.92
N PHE A 121 22.09 13.61 1.53
CA PHE A 121 20.90 13.28 0.79
C PHE A 121 20.33 14.53 0.12
N GLU A 122 20.39 14.54 -1.21
CA GLU A 122 19.72 15.52 -2.06
C GLU A 122 18.68 14.76 -2.90
N THR A 123 17.43 15.21 -2.83
CA THR A 123 16.38 14.63 -3.68
C THR A 123 16.26 15.43 -4.97
N ASN A 124 15.96 14.72 -6.07
CA ASN A 124 15.51 15.37 -7.29
C ASN A 124 14.14 14.78 -7.62
N VAL A 125 13.10 15.59 -7.47
CA VAL A 125 11.71 15.17 -7.68
C VAL A 125 11.53 14.43 -9.01
N LEU A 126 12.20 14.86 -10.08
CA LEU A 126 12.07 14.20 -11.39
C LEU A 126 12.87 12.90 -11.51
N GLN A 127 14.01 12.78 -10.82
CA GLN A 127 15.01 11.73 -11.10
C GLN A 127 15.15 10.67 -10.00
N ASP A 128 14.74 10.98 -8.77
CA ASP A 128 14.80 10.09 -7.61
C ASP A 128 13.84 10.66 -6.55
N ASN A 129 12.61 10.14 -6.52
CA ASN A 129 11.53 10.63 -5.66
C ASN A 129 10.88 9.50 -4.85
N CYS A 130 9.90 9.84 -4.02
CA CYS A 130 9.23 8.87 -3.15
C CYS A 130 8.66 7.66 -3.90
N ASN A 131 8.17 7.84 -5.12
CA ASN A 131 7.63 6.72 -5.91
C ASN A 131 8.74 5.83 -6.47
N HIS A 132 9.90 6.38 -6.85
CA HIS A 132 11.05 5.54 -7.22
C HIS A 132 11.49 4.67 -6.05
N LEU A 133 11.53 5.23 -4.83
CA LEU A 133 11.86 4.47 -3.63
C LEU A 133 10.86 3.32 -3.41
N THR A 134 9.55 3.62 -3.41
CA THR A 134 8.50 2.60 -3.20
C THR A 134 8.50 1.56 -4.32
N HIS A 135 8.63 1.99 -5.58
CA HIS A 135 8.68 1.11 -6.74
C HIS A 135 9.86 0.16 -6.66
N ASN A 136 11.07 0.68 -6.47
CA ASN A 136 12.27 -0.14 -6.46
C ASN A 136 12.38 -1.02 -5.21
N ALA A 137 11.73 -0.64 -4.10
CA ALA A 137 11.59 -1.52 -2.95
C ALA A 137 10.75 -2.76 -3.30
N LEU A 138 9.65 -2.60 -4.04
CA LEU A 138 8.85 -3.73 -4.54
C LEU A 138 9.55 -4.50 -5.67
N ALA A 139 10.34 -3.82 -6.51
CA ALA A 139 11.16 -4.45 -7.54
C ALA A 139 12.21 -5.38 -6.93
N ALA A 140 12.85 -4.97 -5.83
CA ALA A 140 13.79 -5.78 -5.07
C ALA A 140 13.14 -7.05 -4.49
N ALA A 141 11.82 -7.04 -4.31
CA ALA A 141 11.00 -8.18 -3.89
C ALA A 141 10.40 -8.99 -5.06
N GLY A 142 10.81 -8.69 -6.31
CA GLY A 142 10.40 -9.41 -7.51
C GLY A 142 9.02 -9.06 -8.06
N PHE A 143 8.37 -7.98 -7.61
CA PHE A 143 7.04 -7.60 -8.10
C PHE A 143 7.05 -7.09 -9.54
N TRP A 144 8.10 -6.36 -9.94
CA TRP A 144 8.28 -5.76 -11.24
C TRP A 144 9.76 -5.41 -11.46
N HIS A 145 10.08 -4.87 -12.63
CA HIS A 145 11.43 -4.39 -12.94
C HIS A 145 11.73 -3.08 -12.21
N GLU A 146 13.00 -2.82 -11.92
CA GLU A 146 13.41 -1.55 -11.32
C GLU A 146 13.13 -0.37 -12.28
N LEU A 147 12.64 0.73 -11.70
CA LEU A 147 12.61 2.02 -12.36
C LEU A 147 13.99 2.68 -12.24
N PRO A 148 14.60 3.06 -13.37
CA PRO A 148 15.89 3.72 -13.37
C PRO A 148 15.81 5.11 -12.72
N VAL A 149 16.76 5.39 -11.82
CA VAL A 149 16.94 6.70 -11.18
C VAL A 149 18.08 7.50 -11.84
N HIS A 150 18.12 8.82 -11.63
CA HIS A 150 19.15 9.73 -12.17
C HIS A 150 19.25 9.75 -13.70
N GLN A 151 18.12 9.49 -14.38
CA GLN A 151 18.05 9.61 -15.83
C GLN A 151 18.17 11.05 -16.32
N PHE A 152 18.62 11.22 -17.57
CA PHE A 152 18.59 12.51 -18.25
C PHE A 152 17.19 13.15 -18.17
N ILE A 153 17.11 14.44 -17.83
CA ILE A 153 15.89 15.10 -17.34
C ILE A 153 14.69 15.00 -18.29
N LEU A 154 14.92 15.02 -19.62
CA LEU A 154 13.84 14.85 -20.60
C LEU A 154 13.25 13.43 -20.60
N LYS A 155 14.07 12.41 -20.32
CA LYS A 155 13.57 11.03 -20.15
C LYS A 155 12.84 10.88 -18.82
N ALA A 156 13.41 11.45 -17.75
CA ALA A 156 12.82 11.43 -16.41
C ALA A 156 11.43 12.09 -16.36
N ALA A 157 11.22 13.18 -17.12
CA ALA A 157 9.92 13.85 -17.23
C ALA A 157 8.86 12.99 -17.93
N LEU A 158 9.25 12.17 -18.92
CA LEU A 158 8.34 11.27 -19.64
C LEU A 158 7.98 10.01 -18.84
N THR A 159 8.86 9.58 -17.93
CA THR A 159 8.67 8.38 -17.10
C THR A 159 8.39 8.73 -15.63
N PHE A 160 8.00 9.97 -15.35
CA PHE A 160 7.84 10.49 -14.00
C PHE A 160 6.77 9.69 -13.23
N PRO A 161 7.14 8.94 -12.18
CA PRO A 161 6.17 8.17 -11.42
C PRO A 161 5.36 9.12 -10.53
N VAL A 162 4.03 9.02 -10.60
CA VAL A 162 3.07 9.84 -9.85
C VAL A 162 2.42 8.98 -8.76
N PRO A 163 2.26 9.45 -7.50
CA PRO A 163 1.88 8.56 -6.40
C PRO A 163 0.56 7.81 -6.60
N LYS A 164 -0.44 8.45 -7.20
CA LYS A 164 -1.72 7.81 -7.51
C LYS A 164 -1.63 6.80 -8.65
N ASN A 165 -0.84 7.10 -9.68
CA ASN A 165 -0.60 6.18 -10.79
C ASN A 165 0.07 4.91 -10.28
N GLU A 166 0.91 5.01 -9.24
CA GLU A 166 1.61 3.87 -8.68
C GLU A 166 0.69 2.87 -7.96
N VAL A 167 -0.38 3.36 -7.30
CA VAL A 167 -1.42 2.48 -6.74
C VAL A 167 -2.11 1.69 -7.87
N VAL A 168 -2.45 2.36 -8.97
CA VAL A 168 -3.06 1.71 -10.14
C VAL A 168 -2.10 0.73 -10.80
N ASN A 169 -0.84 1.13 -11.04
CA ASN A 169 0.21 0.27 -11.59
C ASN A 169 0.36 -1.01 -10.76
N LEU A 170 0.34 -0.88 -9.43
CA LEU A 170 0.44 -2.01 -8.53
C LEU A 170 -0.76 -2.94 -8.62
N LEU A 171 -1.97 -2.40 -8.64
CA LEU A 171 -3.20 -3.20 -8.79
C LEU A 171 -3.28 -3.85 -10.17
N ASP A 172 -2.89 -3.14 -11.23
CA ASP A 172 -2.77 -3.67 -12.60
C ASP A 172 -1.74 -4.80 -12.64
N GLN A 173 -0.60 -4.65 -11.96
CA GLN A 173 0.44 -5.68 -11.89
C GLN A 173 -0.07 -6.98 -11.25
N THR A 174 -0.94 -6.90 -10.24
CA THR A 174 -1.57 -8.10 -9.63
C THR A 174 -2.51 -8.85 -10.59
N GLN A 175 -2.89 -8.23 -11.71
CA GLN A 175 -3.81 -8.75 -12.73
C GLN A 175 -3.23 -8.79 -14.14
N ARG A 176 -1.92 -8.55 -14.27
CA ARG A 176 -1.24 -8.41 -15.56
C ARG A 176 -1.49 -9.59 -16.50
N HIS A 177 -1.61 -10.79 -15.94
CA HIS A 177 -1.89 -12.01 -16.68
C HIS A 177 -3.14 -12.70 -16.14
N ASP A 178 -3.97 -13.21 -17.05
CA ASP A 178 -4.96 -14.20 -16.67
C ASP A 178 -4.24 -15.45 -16.16
N ILE A 179 -4.52 -15.82 -14.92
CA ILE A 179 -3.95 -16.99 -14.27
C ILE A 179 -4.26 -18.29 -15.02
N GLY A 180 -5.38 -18.37 -15.74
CA GLY A 180 -5.72 -19.52 -16.59
C GLY A 180 -4.87 -19.61 -17.86
N ASN A 181 -4.18 -18.53 -18.24
CA ASN A 181 -3.38 -18.47 -19.46
C ASN A 181 -1.91 -18.85 -19.21
N LEU A 182 -1.66 -20.15 -19.07
CA LEU A 182 -0.30 -20.69 -18.82
C LEU A 182 0.71 -20.32 -19.91
N HIS A 183 0.28 -20.15 -21.16
CA HIS A 183 1.14 -19.67 -22.25
C HIS A 183 1.69 -18.28 -21.91
N ALA A 184 0.80 -17.32 -21.62
CA ALA A 184 1.20 -15.96 -21.28
C ALA A 184 2.10 -15.93 -20.03
N LEU A 185 1.75 -16.69 -18.99
CA LEU A 185 2.54 -16.76 -17.76
C LEU A 185 3.95 -17.34 -18.00
N TYR A 186 4.08 -18.35 -18.86
CA TYR A 186 5.38 -18.95 -19.17
C TYR A 186 6.27 -18.02 -20.00
N HIS A 187 5.69 -17.30 -20.96
CA HIS A 187 6.45 -16.43 -21.87
C HIS A 187 6.84 -15.08 -21.24
N ASP A 188 6.16 -14.65 -20.18
CA ASP A 188 6.61 -13.51 -19.38
C ASP A 188 7.80 -13.92 -18.49
N LYS A 189 8.98 -13.37 -18.81
CA LYS A 189 10.26 -13.76 -18.17
C LYS A 189 10.25 -13.53 -16.66
N LEU A 190 9.66 -12.42 -16.20
CA LEU A 190 9.62 -12.09 -14.78
C LEU A 190 8.69 -13.06 -14.04
N THR A 191 7.48 -13.25 -14.56
CA THR A 191 6.48 -14.19 -14.03
C THR A 191 7.04 -15.61 -13.94
N ARG A 192 7.68 -16.08 -15.02
CA ARG A 192 8.34 -17.39 -15.04
C ARG A 192 9.44 -17.48 -13.99
N LYS A 193 10.30 -16.47 -13.87
CA LYS A 193 11.36 -16.42 -12.87
C LYS A 193 10.79 -16.49 -11.45
N SER A 194 9.85 -15.61 -11.11
CA SER A 194 9.24 -15.53 -9.79
C SER A 194 8.56 -16.84 -9.38
N LEU A 195 7.89 -17.54 -10.31
CA LEU A 195 7.31 -18.84 -9.97
C LEU A 195 8.37 -19.92 -9.78
N MET A 196 9.38 -19.97 -10.66
CA MET A 196 10.36 -21.04 -10.68
C MET A 196 11.40 -20.93 -9.57
N GLU A 197 11.80 -19.71 -9.21
CA GLU A 197 12.83 -19.43 -8.21
C GLU A 197 12.21 -19.16 -6.83
N ASP A 198 11.13 -18.36 -6.78
CA ASP A 198 10.56 -17.88 -5.52
C ASP A 198 9.22 -18.56 -5.16
N GLY A 199 8.67 -19.39 -6.06
CA GLY A 199 7.42 -20.11 -5.83
C GLY A 199 6.19 -19.20 -5.74
N TRP A 200 6.21 -18.04 -6.41
CA TRP A 200 5.17 -17.01 -6.28
C TRP A 200 4.73 -16.40 -7.61
N LEU A 201 3.47 -15.94 -7.66
CA LEU A 201 2.90 -15.17 -8.77
C LEU A 201 2.12 -13.94 -8.25
N PRO A 202 2.06 -12.82 -9.01
CA PRO A 202 1.34 -11.61 -8.62
C PRO A 202 -0.14 -11.78 -8.29
N THR A 203 -0.80 -12.76 -8.92
CA THR A 203 -2.23 -13.05 -8.75
C THR A 203 -2.49 -13.93 -7.51
N THR A 204 -2.11 -13.42 -6.34
CA THR A 204 -2.24 -14.06 -5.02
C THR A 204 -3.40 -13.43 -4.22
N PRO A 205 -4.17 -14.18 -3.41
CA PRO A 205 -5.26 -13.64 -2.60
C PRO A 205 -4.79 -12.63 -1.55
N GLY A 206 -5.69 -11.75 -1.12
CA GLY A 206 -5.43 -10.79 -0.03
C GLY A 206 -4.86 -9.44 -0.48
N VAL A 207 -4.88 -9.15 -1.78
CA VAL A 207 -4.66 -7.79 -2.29
C VAL A 207 -5.85 -6.91 -1.89
N MET A 208 -5.62 -5.90 -1.06
CA MET A 208 -6.65 -4.99 -0.56
C MET A 208 -6.31 -3.54 -0.90
N LEU A 209 -7.32 -2.68 -0.93
CA LEU A 209 -7.20 -1.24 -1.08
C LEU A 209 -7.69 -0.57 0.20
N ASP A 210 -6.83 0.22 0.83
CA ASP A 210 -7.16 1.04 1.99
C ASP A 210 -7.29 2.49 1.52
N SER A 211 -8.54 2.95 1.36
CA SER A 211 -8.86 4.33 0.99
C SER A 211 -9.42 5.07 2.19
N ASN A 212 -8.71 6.09 2.68
CA ASN A 212 -9.22 6.92 3.77
C ASN A 212 -9.20 8.38 3.35
N PRO A 213 -10.31 9.11 3.51
CA PRO A 213 -10.33 10.54 3.29
C PRO A 213 -9.42 11.24 4.31
N VAL A 214 -9.07 12.49 4.01
CA VAL A 214 -8.48 13.40 4.99
C VAL A 214 -9.44 13.55 6.18
N LYS A 215 -8.92 13.69 7.39
CA LYS A 215 -9.76 13.84 8.60
C LYS A 215 -10.59 15.12 8.52
N THR A 216 -11.88 14.99 8.82
CA THR A 216 -12.87 16.08 8.88
C THR A 216 -13.79 15.89 10.08
N PRO A 217 -14.17 16.95 10.83
CA PRO A 217 -13.71 18.34 10.72
C PRO A 217 -12.19 18.51 10.97
N ASN A 218 -11.62 19.59 10.44
CA ASN A 218 -10.17 19.87 10.48
C ASN A 218 -9.91 21.36 10.74
N GLU A 219 -9.34 21.67 11.90
CA GLU A 219 -9.05 23.06 12.31
C GLU A 219 -7.66 23.55 11.85
N VAL A 220 -6.83 22.65 11.34
CA VAL A 220 -5.39 22.90 11.11
C VAL A 220 -5.08 23.01 9.63
N TYR A 221 -5.58 22.07 8.83
CA TYR A 221 -5.32 22.00 7.40
C TYR A 221 -6.56 22.39 6.60
N ASN A 222 -6.34 23.04 5.46
CA ASN A 222 -7.37 23.13 4.44
C ASN A 222 -7.55 21.76 3.79
N THR A 223 -8.73 21.17 3.95
CA THR A 223 -9.07 19.84 3.44
C THR A 223 -9.68 19.85 2.04
N GLN A 224 -9.94 21.03 1.46
CA GLN A 224 -10.39 21.19 0.08
C GLN A 224 -9.19 21.11 -0.88
N LEU A 225 -8.53 19.95 -0.89
CA LEU A 225 -7.42 19.68 -1.80
C LEU A 225 -7.90 18.79 -2.93
N SER A 226 -7.90 19.31 -4.16
CA SER A 226 -8.09 18.52 -5.36
C SER A 226 -6.88 17.60 -5.56
N LEU A 227 -7.13 16.29 -5.55
CA LEU A 227 -6.09 15.29 -5.80
C LEU A 227 -5.72 15.29 -7.28
N ILE A 228 -4.53 15.76 -7.62
CA ILE A 228 -4.04 15.79 -9.00
C ILE A 228 -3.63 14.38 -9.41
N PHE A 229 -4.34 13.80 -10.38
CA PHE A 229 -3.76 12.77 -11.25
C PHE A 229 -2.96 13.48 -12.32
N TYR A 230 -1.74 13.02 -12.57
CA TYR A 230 -1.08 13.28 -13.83
C TYR A 230 -1.51 12.16 -14.77
N ASP A 231 -2.68 12.35 -15.37
CA ASP A 231 -3.15 11.52 -16.47
C ASP A 231 -2.30 11.81 -17.72
N ASP A 232 -2.02 10.77 -18.50
CA ASP A 232 -1.56 10.96 -19.87
C ASP A 232 -2.66 11.74 -20.64
N PRO A 233 -2.35 12.92 -21.22
CA PRO A 233 -3.33 13.74 -21.93
C PRO A 233 -3.96 13.05 -23.15
N LEU A 234 -3.47 11.88 -23.58
CA LEU A 234 -3.97 11.15 -24.74
C LEU A 234 -4.85 9.92 -24.40
N LEU A 235 -4.68 9.26 -23.24
CA LEU A 235 -5.29 7.94 -22.98
C LEU A 235 -6.15 7.83 -21.71
N GLY A 236 -5.94 8.67 -20.67
CA GLY A 236 -6.84 8.73 -19.50
C GLY A 236 -7.17 7.40 -18.80
N HIS A 237 -6.22 6.45 -18.75
CA HIS A 237 -6.42 5.12 -18.12
C HIS A 237 -6.49 5.20 -16.58
N TYR A 238 -5.62 6.01 -15.96
CA TYR A 238 -5.41 5.98 -14.52
C TYR A 238 -6.64 6.37 -13.72
N ASN A 239 -7.32 7.47 -14.08
CA ASN A 239 -8.58 7.85 -13.44
C ASN A 239 -9.63 6.74 -13.50
N LYS A 240 -9.92 6.22 -14.70
CA LYS A 240 -10.93 5.15 -14.88
C LYS A 240 -10.57 3.87 -14.15
N ALA A 241 -9.31 3.46 -14.19
CA ALA A 241 -8.84 2.26 -13.50
C ALA A 241 -8.90 2.43 -11.98
N PHE A 242 -8.52 3.59 -11.47
CA PHE A 242 -8.60 3.92 -10.06
C PHE A 242 -10.05 3.87 -9.56
N ASP A 243 -10.98 4.52 -10.25
CA ASP A 243 -12.41 4.47 -9.92
C ASP A 243 -12.95 3.04 -9.98
N ARG A 244 -12.55 2.28 -11.00
CA ARG A 244 -12.91 0.86 -11.13
C ARG A 244 -12.41 0.03 -9.94
N TYR A 245 -11.20 0.30 -9.42
CA TYR A 245 -10.66 -0.40 -8.26
C TYR A 245 -11.34 0.03 -6.96
N LEU A 246 -11.57 1.32 -6.77
CA LEU A 246 -12.30 1.83 -5.60
C LEU A 246 -13.72 1.28 -5.51
N ASN A 247 -14.40 1.10 -6.64
CA ASN A 247 -15.79 0.62 -6.66
C ASN A 247 -15.92 -0.92 -6.64
N GLN A 248 -14.82 -1.67 -6.59
CA GLN A 248 -14.86 -3.13 -6.55
C GLN A 248 -14.84 -3.64 -5.09
N PRO A 249 -15.93 -4.29 -4.60
CA PRO A 249 -16.02 -4.70 -3.19
C PRO A 249 -14.90 -5.63 -2.72
N ARG A 250 -14.38 -6.48 -3.63
CA ARG A 250 -13.29 -7.42 -3.32
C ARG A 250 -11.99 -6.76 -2.86
N TYR A 251 -11.80 -5.45 -3.06
CA TYR A 251 -10.62 -4.76 -2.54
C TYR A 251 -10.79 -4.22 -1.13
N HIS A 252 -12.03 -4.16 -0.64
CA HIS A 252 -12.35 -3.54 0.65
C HIS A 252 -12.84 -4.56 1.68
N ASP A 253 -13.35 -5.70 1.22
CA ASP A 253 -13.76 -6.82 2.07
C ASP A 253 -12.94 -8.08 1.78
N LEU A 254 -12.25 -8.59 2.80
CA LEU A 254 -11.38 -9.75 2.68
C LEU A 254 -12.18 -11.02 2.33
N LYS A 255 -13.38 -11.19 2.87
CA LYS A 255 -14.21 -12.37 2.56
C LYS A 255 -14.59 -12.39 1.08
N THR A 256 -15.04 -11.26 0.54
CA THR A 256 -15.37 -11.07 -0.88
C THR A 256 -14.13 -11.27 -1.76
N ASN A 257 -12.95 -10.80 -1.31
CA ASN A 257 -11.68 -11.06 -1.99
C ASN A 257 -11.41 -12.57 -2.12
N LEU A 258 -11.48 -13.30 -1.00
CA LEU A 258 -11.18 -14.72 -0.97
C LEU A 258 -12.20 -15.54 -1.77
N LEU A 259 -13.49 -15.20 -1.72
CA LEU A 259 -14.52 -15.87 -2.54
C LEU A 259 -14.28 -15.66 -4.05
N TRP A 260 -13.86 -14.46 -4.45
CA TRP A 260 -13.49 -14.19 -5.84
C TRP A 260 -12.30 -15.06 -6.28
N TYR A 261 -11.25 -15.13 -5.48
CA TYR A 261 -10.09 -15.98 -5.74
C TYR A 261 -10.42 -17.47 -5.73
N GLN A 262 -11.33 -17.92 -4.86
CA GLN A 262 -11.82 -19.31 -4.85
C GLN A 262 -12.42 -19.68 -6.21
N GLY A 263 -13.30 -18.84 -6.74
CA GLY A 263 -13.91 -19.04 -8.07
C GLY A 263 -12.88 -18.99 -9.19
N LEU A 264 -11.96 -18.02 -9.15
CA LEU A 264 -10.89 -17.87 -10.14
C LEU A 264 -9.99 -19.11 -10.21
N TYR A 265 -9.53 -19.61 -9.05
CA TYR A 265 -8.65 -20.77 -8.99
C TYR A 265 -9.37 -22.07 -9.34
N ALA A 266 -10.64 -22.22 -8.96
CA ALA A 266 -11.46 -23.35 -9.38
C ALA A 266 -11.61 -23.40 -10.91
N LYS A 267 -11.86 -22.25 -11.55
CA LYS A 267 -11.92 -22.14 -13.02
C LYS A 267 -10.59 -22.55 -13.66
N ALA A 268 -9.47 -21.99 -13.19
CA ALA A 268 -8.15 -22.31 -13.72
C ALA A 268 -7.79 -23.81 -13.57
N ALA A 269 -8.19 -24.43 -12.46
CA ALA A 269 -8.02 -25.86 -12.24
C ALA A 269 -8.90 -26.71 -13.17
N ALA A 270 -10.16 -26.32 -13.38
CA ALA A 270 -11.09 -27.02 -14.26
C ALA A 270 -10.68 -26.95 -15.74
N GLU A 271 -10.03 -25.86 -16.16
CA GLU A 271 -9.57 -25.66 -17.53
C GLU A 271 -8.22 -26.35 -17.82
N ARG A 272 -7.62 -27.03 -16.82
CA ARG A 272 -6.34 -27.73 -16.94
C ARG A 272 -6.30 -28.67 -18.14
N LYS A 273 -5.35 -28.42 -19.05
CA LYS A 273 -5.00 -29.35 -20.13
C LYS A 273 -3.86 -30.27 -19.69
N PRO A 274 -3.83 -31.54 -20.11
CA PRO A 274 -2.74 -32.43 -19.73
C PRO A 274 -1.40 -31.96 -20.33
N LEU A 275 -0.28 -32.34 -19.71
CA LEU A 275 1.04 -31.82 -20.07
C LEU A 275 1.43 -32.15 -21.53
N ASP A 276 1.09 -33.34 -22.02
CA ASP A 276 1.36 -33.76 -23.41
C ASP A 276 0.65 -32.87 -24.44
N TRP A 277 -0.53 -32.32 -24.10
CA TRP A 277 -1.22 -31.33 -24.91
C TRP A 277 -0.42 -30.02 -25.02
N TRP A 278 0.17 -29.57 -23.91
CA TRP A 278 1.00 -28.37 -23.87
C TRP A 278 2.34 -28.55 -24.57
N LEU A 279 3.00 -29.70 -24.41
CA LEU A 279 4.30 -29.97 -25.05
C LEU A 279 4.23 -30.07 -26.58
N LYS A 280 3.03 -30.13 -27.16
CA LYS A 280 2.82 -29.97 -28.62
C LYS A 280 2.93 -28.51 -29.08
N LYS A 281 2.87 -27.55 -28.15
CA LYS A 281 2.80 -26.09 -28.41
C LYS A 281 3.92 -25.31 -27.72
N GLU A 282 4.47 -25.86 -26.65
CA GLU A 282 5.47 -25.23 -25.80
C GLU A 282 6.79 -26.01 -25.85
N PRO A 283 7.94 -25.35 -25.59
CA PRO A 283 9.23 -26.02 -25.58
C PRO A 283 9.36 -27.00 -24.40
N ALA A 284 10.34 -27.90 -24.46
CA ALA A 284 10.60 -28.88 -23.39
C ALA A 284 10.81 -28.24 -21.99
N GLY A 285 11.37 -27.03 -21.96
CA GLY A 285 11.53 -26.24 -20.72
C GLY A 285 10.21 -25.78 -20.07
N PHE A 286 9.05 -26.07 -20.67
CA PHE A 286 7.73 -25.77 -20.12
C PHE A 286 7.30 -26.77 -19.04
N ALA A 287 7.72 -28.04 -19.11
CA ALA A 287 7.26 -29.07 -18.18
C ALA A 287 7.56 -28.74 -16.69
N PRO A 288 8.76 -28.24 -16.32
CA PRO A 288 9.02 -27.79 -14.95
C PRO A 288 8.09 -26.66 -14.51
N PHE A 289 7.85 -25.67 -15.39
CA PHE A 289 6.95 -24.55 -15.13
C PHE A 289 5.50 -25.00 -14.94
N TYR A 290 5.00 -25.88 -15.80
CA TYR A 290 3.67 -26.47 -15.68
C TYR A 290 3.47 -27.14 -14.32
N ASN A 291 4.44 -27.94 -13.89
CA ASN A 291 4.38 -28.62 -12.59
C ASN A 291 4.42 -27.63 -11.42
N ALA A 292 5.32 -26.64 -11.47
CA ALA A 292 5.41 -25.58 -10.48
C ALA A 292 4.11 -24.77 -10.38
N TYR A 293 3.49 -24.44 -11.52
CA TYR A 293 2.24 -23.69 -11.59
C TYR A 293 1.09 -24.43 -10.92
N TYR A 294 0.87 -25.71 -11.23
CA TYR A 294 -0.23 -26.45 -10.60
C TYR A 294 0.03 -26.76 -9.12
N ALA A 295 1.29 -26.93 -8.71
CA ALA A 295 1.64 -27.01 -7.30
C ALA A 295 1.36 -25.68 -6.57
N TRP A 296 1.70 -24.55 -7.18
CA TRP A 296 1.38 -23.22 -6.66
C TRP A 296 -0.13 -22.99 -6.61
N LEU A 297 -0.88 -23.33 -7.66
CA LEU A 297 -2.34 -23.17 -7.73
C LEU A 297 -3.03 -23.92 -6.58
N GLN A 298 -2.62 -25.17 -6.33
CA GLN A 298 -3.14 -25.95 -5.20
C GLN A 298 -2.86 -25.25 -3.86
N LYS A 299 -1.62 -24.78 -3.64
CA LYS A 299 -1.28 -24.04 -2.41
C LYS A 299 -2.14 -22.78 -2.24
N GLN A 300 -2.46 -22.07 -3.32
CA GLN A 300 -3.33 -20.90 -3.26
C GLN A 300 -4.78 -21.26 -2.96
N GLN A 301 -5.29 -22.37 -3.53
CA GLN A 301 -6.62 -22.89 -3.18
C GLN A 301 -6.71 -23.24 -1.69
N ASP A 302 -5.70 -23.93 -1.15
CA ASP A 302 -5.63 -24.27 0.26
C ASP A 302 -5.56 -23.01 1.14
N LEU A 303 -4.79 -22.00 0.73
CA LEU A 303 -4.71 -20.73 1.43
C LEU A 303 -6.06 -20.00 1.47
N VAL A 304 -6.75 -19.91 0.34
CA VAL A 304 -8.07 -19.29 0.24
C VAL A 304 -9.07 -20.04 1.12
N GLN A 305 -9.08 -21.37 1.07
CA GLN A 305 -9.99 -22.19 1.86
C GLN A 305 -9.77 -21.99 3.36
N ARG A 306 -8.52 -22.01 3.83
CA ARG A 306 -8.19 -21.71 5.23
C ARG A 306 -8.65 -20.32 5.66
N GLY A 307 -8.41 -19.31 4.82
CA GLY A 307 -8.84 -17.93 5.11
C GLY A 307 -10.36 -17.81 5.24
N LEU A 308 -11.12 -18.47 4.35
CA LEU A 308 -12.58 -18.49 4.41
C LEU A 308 -13.12 -19.21 5.66
N THR A 309 -12.49 -20.31 6.07
CA THR A 309 -12.83 -21.01 7.32
C THR A 309 -12.64 -20.10 8.53
N LEU A 310 -11.47 -19.48 8.68
CA LEU A 310 -11.17 -18.58 9.80
C LEU A 310 -12.17 -17.42 9.91
N LEU A 311 -12.51 -16.78 8.78
CA LEU A 311 -13.48 -15.69 8.76
C LEU A 311 -14.91 -16.14 9.11
N SER A 312 -15.23 -17.41 8.92
CA SER A 312 -16.54 -17.98 9.26
C SER A 312 -16.63 -18.34 10.75
N ASP A 313 -15.53 -18.81 11.31
CA ASP A 313 -15.42 -19.13 12.74
C ASP A 313 -15.43 -17.86 13.61
N ASP A 314 -14.75 -16.80 13.18
CA ASP A 314 -14.76 -15.49 13.87
C ASP A 314 -16.18 -14.87 13.91
N ALA A 315 -16.94 -14.98 12.83
CA ALA A 315 -18.33 -14.52 12.78
C ALA A 315 -19.25 -15.34 13.71
N SER A 316 -18.96 -16.63 13.87
CA SER A 316 -19.69 -17.52 14.77
C SER A 316 -19.37 -17.24 16.25
N ALA A 317 -18.10 -16.93 16.56
CA ALA A 317 -17.67 -16.52 17.90
C ALA A 317 -18.23 -15.16 18.32
N ALA A 318 -18.29 -14.18 17.41
CA ALA A 318 -18.89 -12.87 17.67
C ALA A 318 -20.41 -12.94 17.89
N SER A 319 -21.09 -13.90 17.25
CA SER A 319 -22.53 -14.13 17.42
C SER A 319 -22.88 -14.86 18.73
N GLY A 320 -21.93 -15.58 19.33
CA GLY A 320 -22.10 -16.25 20.63
C GLY A 320 -21.91 -15.36 21.86
N LEU A 321 -21.54 -14.09 21.68
CA LEU A 321 -21.27 -13.10 22.74
C LEU A 321 -22.29 -11.94 22.77
N MET A 322 -23.41 -12.04 22.05
CA MET A 322 -24.48 -11.05 22.18
C MET A 322 -25.11 -11.14 23.58
N PRO A 323 -25.07 -10.06 24.40
CA PRO A 323 -25.83 -10.01 25.65
C PRO A 323 -27.32 -10.13 25.33
N THR A 324 -28.02 -10.96 26.10
CA THR A 324 -29.48 -10.99 26.12
C THR A 324 -30.01 -9.57 26.26
N GLN A 325 -30.79 -9.12 25.28
CA GLN A 325 -31.48 -7.84 25.36
C GLN A 325 -32.34 -7.82 26.63
N PRO A 326 -32.26 -6.77 27.47
CA PRO A 326 -33.20 -6.59 28.55
C PRO A 326 -34.59 -6.37 27.94
N GLU A 327 -35.59 -7.09 28.47
CA GLU A 327 -37.00 -6.93 28.16
C GLU A 327 -37.40 -5.45 28.21
N ARG A 328 -38.02 -4.95 27.14
CA ARG A 328 -38.65 -3.64 27.14
C ARG A 328 -39.83 -3.65 28.13
N PRO A 329 -39.94 -2.66 29.03
CA PRO A 329 -41.18 -2.45 29.77
C PRO A 329 -42.31 -2.12 28.80
N GLN A 330 -43.46 -2.76 29.03
CA GLN A 330 -44.69 -2.49 28.31
C GLN A 330 -45.19 -1.07 28.58
N GLY A 331 -45.38 -0.32 27.50
CA GLY A 331 -46.51 0.58 27.23
C GLY A 331 -46.74 1.78 28.15
N GLU A 332 -46.67 2.97 27.55
CA GLU A 332 -47.68 4.03 27.76
C GLU A 332 -47.87 4.83 26.45
N PRO A 333 -49.06 5.42 26.21
CA PRO A 333 -49.62 5.65 24.88
C PRO A 333 -49.21 6.99 24.22
N GLU A 334 -49.33 7.00 22.89
CA GLU A 334 -49.14 8.16 22.01
C GLU A 334 -50.01 9.36 22.40
N HIS A 335 -49.36 10.50 22.65
CA HIS A 335 -50.00 11.81 22.54
C HIS A 335 -49.90 12.30 21.09
N ALA A 336 -51.05 12.31 20.42
CA ALA A 336 -51.26 13.02 19.17
C ALA A 336 -51.19 14.54 19.40
N ASN A 337 -50.41 15.26 18.60
CA ASN A 337 -50.58 16.69 18.40
C ASN A 337 -50.57 16.99 16.90
N GLY A 338 -51.73 17.44 16.42
CA GLY A 338 -51.86 18.19 15.18
C GLY A 338 -51.93 19.69 15.46
N LEU A 339 -51.55 20.45 14.43
CA LEU A 339 -51.46 21.92 14.28
C LEU A 339 -50.18 22.58 14.78
#